data_AF-A0A3S1R3T6-F1
#
_entry.id   AF-A0A3S1R3T6-F1
#
_cell.length_a   1.000
_cell.length_b   1.000
_cell.length_c   1.000
_cell.angle_alpha   90.00
_cell.angle_beta   90.00
_cell.angle_gamma   90.00
#
_symmetry.space_group_name_H-M   'P 1'
#
loop_
_entity.id
_entity.type
_entity.pdbx_description
1 polymer ?
#
loop_
_entity_poly.entity_id
_entity_poly.type
_entity_poly.pdbx_seq_one_letter_code
_entity_poly.pdbx_strand_id
1 'polypeptide(L)'
;MGEAKQKAAAIAKWRDGLSDEAKIVNDAAQALFDKFIKPRHVTGMCYHSVFFLHEFLKDRHGIITVPIVGYVNDGTDDIMISHAWLEYEGKKTDVSLAVTARPDVSPAGELIILDRVVKGGHKYFYHREMTTAGLLQLQKMRMNGQQALVDHKMEEHSLMTARSTQTELIRSYLDGEPNGLTYEKIVVLIES
;
A
#
# COMPACT_ATOMS: atom_id res chain seq x y z
N MET A 1 33.62 5.94 -2.97
CA MET A 1 32.23 6.47 -3.09
C MET A 1 31.44 6.02 -1.87
N GLY A 2 30.65 6.89 -1.24
CA GLY A 2 29.87 6.53 -0.06
C GLY A 2 28.69 5.60 -0.36
N GLU A 3 28.24 4.86 0.65
CA GLU A 3 27.16 3.86 0.56
C GLU A 3 25.86 4.43 -0.02
N ALA A 4 25.49 5.66 0.33
CA ALA A 4 24.30 6.33 -0.21
C ALA A 4 24.37 6.54 -1.73
N LYS A 5 25.54 6.92 -2.27
CA LYS A 5 25.73 7.10 -3.72
C LYS A 5 25.65 5.77 -4.46
N GLN A 6 26.16 4.70 -3.85
CA GLN A 6 26.08 3.35 -4.43
C GLN A 6 24.63 2.85 -4.47
N LYS A 7 23.85 3.06 -3.39
CA LYS A 7 22.42 2.71 -3.36
C LYS A 7 21.62 3.47 -4.40
N ALA A 8 21.84 4.78 -4.53
CA ALA A 8 21.19 5.61 -5.53
C ALA A 8 21.51 5.14 -6.97
N ALA A 9 22.79 4.86 -7.27
CA ALA A 9 23.20 4.35 -8.57
C ALA A 9 22.59 2.97 -8.88
N ALA A 10 22.46 2.10 -7.87
CA ALA A 10 21.83 0.80 -8.03
C ALA A 10 20.32 0.91 -8.33
N ILE A 11 19.62 1.85 -7.69
CA ILE A 11 18.20 2.13 -7.98
C ILE A 11 18.03 2.70 -9.39
N ALA A 12 18.88 3.67 -9.78
CA ALA A 12 18.84 4.24 -11.13
C ALA A 12 19.05 3.15 -12.20
N LYS A 13 20.09 2.33 -12.05
CA LYS A 13 20.38 1.22 -12.98
C LYS A 13 19.22 0.21 -13.05
N TRP A 14 18.58 -0.08 -11.92
CA TRP A 14 17.39 -0.94 -11.90
C TRP A 14 16.22 -0.30 -12.67
N ARG A 15 15.92 0.98 -12.43
CA ARG A 15 14.87 1.72 -13.12
C ARG A 15 15.12 1.79 -14.63
N ASP A 16 16.36 1.95 -15.06
CA ASP A 16 16.72 2.00 -16.48
C ASP A 16 16.39 0.70 -17.22
N GLY A 17 16.44 -0.43 -16.52
CA GLY A 17 16.10 -1.75 -17.04
C GLY A 17 14.61 -2.09 -17.07
N LEU A 18 13.73 -1.20 -16.58
CA LEU A 18 12.28 -1.39 -16.63
C LEU A 18 11.72 -1.12 -18.04
N SER A 19 10.61 -1.78 -18.37
CA SER A 19 9.78 -1.41 -19.53
C SER A 19 9.21 0.00 -19.37
N ASP A 20 8.72 0.60 -20.45
CA ASP A 20 8.18 1.96 -20.41
C ASP A 20 6.93 2.04 -19.50
N GLU A 21 6.04 1.06 -19.56
CA GLU A 21 4.89 0.96 -18.64
C GLU A 21 5.36 0.79 -17.17
N ALA A 22 6.34 -0.08 -16.92
CA ALA A 22 6.88 -0.25 -15.57
C ALA A 22 7.56 1.02 -15.03
N LYS A 23 8.18 1.84 -15.90
CA LYS A 23 8.71 3.15 -15.50
C LYS A 23 7.58 4.10 -15.11
N ILE A 24 6.47 4.11 -15.84
CA ILE A 24 5.28 4.92 -15.49
C ILE A 24 4.70 4.46 -14.13
N VAL A 25 4.56 3.15 -13.90
CA VAL A 25 4.12 2.61 -12.60
C VAL A 25 5.05 3.06 -11.48
N ASN A 26 6.37 2.96 -11.70
CA ASN A 26 7.37 3.42 -10.75
C ASN A 26 7.23 4.92 -10.46
N ASP A 27 7.14 5.74 -11.50
CA ASP A 27 7.13 7.19 -11.38
C ASP A 27 5.83 7.68 -10.70
N ALA A 28 4.68 7.05 -11.00
CA ALA A 28 3.41 7.34 -10.32
C ALA A 28 3.45 6.96 -8.83
N ALA A 29 3.98 5.78 -8.49
CA ALA A 29 4.13 5.35 -7.10
C ALA A 29 5.10 6.26 -6.32
N GLN A 30 6.22 6.63 -6.94
CA GLN A 30 7.19 7.54 -6.34
C GLN A 30 6.60 8.94 -6.16
N ALA A 31 5.85 9.46 -7.14
CA ALA A 31 5.17 10.75 -7.05
C ALA A 31 4.11 10.76 -5.93
N LEU A 32 3.30 9.70 -5.82
CA LEU A 32 2.36 9.55 -4.71
C LEU A 32 3.08 9.55 -3.36
N PHE A 33 4.19 8.83 -3.24
CA PHE A 33 4.95 8.82 -2.00
C PHE A 33 5.56 10.19 -1.66
N ASP A 34 6.31 10.78 -2.59
CA ASP A 34 7.12 11.98 -2.33
C ASP A 34 6.31 13.27 -2.30
N LYS A 35 5.23 13.38 -3.07
CA LYS A 35 4.43 14.61 -3.16
C LYS A 35 3.18 14.59 -2.28
N PHE A 36 2.66 13.40 -1.94
CA PHE A 36 1.44 13.27 -1.14
C PHE A 36 1.71 12.62 0.21
N ILE A 37 2.14 11.35 0.26
CA ILE A 37 2.17 10.57 1.50
C ILE A 37 3.15 11.15 2.51
N LYS A 38 4.41 11.30 2.10
CA LYS A 38 5.51 11.72 2.97
C LYS A 38 5.36 13.16 3.47
N PRO A 39 5.08 14.18 2.61
CA PRO A 39 4.96 15.56 3.10
C PRO A 39 3.81 15.76 4.08
N ARG A 40 2.71 15.02 3.90
CA ARG A 40 1.49 15.15 4.71
C ARG A 40 1.44 14.17 5.88
N HIS A 41 2.45 13.32 6.05
CA HIS A 41 2.47 12.25 7.07
C HIS A 41 1.19 11.41 7.04
N VAL A 42 0.75 11.08 5.84
CA VAL A 42 -0.41 10.22 5.60
C VAL A 42 -0.16 8.86 6.22
N THR A 43 -1.12 8.38 7.01
CA THR A 43 -1.10 7.08 7.68
C THR A 43 -2.48 6.43 7.58
N GLY A 44 -2.56 5.10 7.68
CA GLY A 44 -3.85 4.38 7.65
C GLY A 44 -4.58 4.39 6.30
N MET A 45 -3.92 4.81 5.22
CA MET A 45 -4.52 4.96 3.88
C MET A 45 -4.01 3.93 2.87
N CYS A 46 -3.73 2.70 3.30
CA CYS A 46 -3.22 1.64 2.42
C CYS A 46 -4.18 1.32 1.28
N TYR A 47 -5.47 1.08 1.57
CA TYR A 47 -6.50 0.86 0.53
C TYR A 47 -6.61 2.07 -0.40
N HIS A 48 -6.69 3.27 0.17
CA HIS A 48 -6.87 4.49 -0.59
C HIS A 48 -5.69 4.74 -1.54
N SER A 49 -4.46 4.54 -1.08
CA SER A 49 -3.25 4.71 -1.89
C SER A 49 -3.20 3.72 -3.07
N VAL A 50 -3.54 2.46 -2.81
CA VAL A 50 -3.52 1.39 -3.83
C VAL A 50 -4.64 1.58 -4.86
N PHE A 51 -5.85 1.87 -4.39
CA PHE A 51 -6.99 2.16 -5.23
C PHE A 51 -6.78 3.41 -6.09
N PHE A 52 -6.20 4.46 -5.50
CA PHE A 52 -5.79 5.64 -6.26
C PHE A 52 -4.79 5.30 -7.35
N LEU A 53 -3.70 4.57 -7.03
CA LEU A 53 -2.70 4.20 -8.03
C LEU A 53 -3.31 3.36 -9.15
N HIS A 54 -4.18 2.41 -8.80
CA HIS A 54 -4.88 1.56 -9.77
C HIS A 54 -5.67 2.40 -10.78
N GLU A 55 -6.57 3.26 -10.30
CA GLU A 55 -7.39 4.12 -11.15
C GLU A 55 -6.56 5.17 -11.88
N PHE A 56 -5.52 5.73 -11.25
CA PHE A 56 -4.64 6.71 -11.87
C PHE A 56 -3.90 6.13 -13.07
N LEU A 57 -3.27 4.96 -12.89
CA LEU A 57 -2.53 4.27 -13.94
C LEU A 57 -3.44 3.82 -15.08
N LYS A 58 -4.63 3.34 -14.74
CA LYS A 58 -5.65 2.95 -15.73
C LYS A 58 -6.14 4.16 -16.53
N ASP A 59 -6.61 5.21 -15.86
CA ASP A 59 -7.27 6.34 -16.51
C ASP A 59 -6.29 7.24 -17.28
N ARG A 60 -5.10 7.49 -16.73
CA ARG A 60 -4.12 8.43 -17.30
C ARG A 60 -3.16 7.79 -18.28
N HIS A 61 -2.90 6.49 -18.11
CA HIS A 61 -1.86 5.80 -18.87
C HIS A 61 -2.34 4.53 -19.57
N GLY A 62 -3.59 4.09 -19.37
CA GLY A 62 -4.10 2.85 -19.95
C GLY A 62 -3.45 1.59 -19.37
N ILE A 63 -2.73 1.71 -18.24
CA ILE A 63 -1.97 0.60 -17.66
C ILE A 63 -2.85 -0.19 -16.70
N ILE A 64 -2.98 -1.49 -16.95
CA ILE A 64 -3.76 -2.40 -16.12
C ILE A 64 -2.88 -2.90 -14.97
N THR A 65 -3.36 -2.68 -13.75
CA THR A 65 -2.73 -3.16 -12.51
C THR A 65 -3.77 -3.93 -11.70
N VAL A 66 -3.32 -4.68 -10.70
CA VAL A 66 -4.21 -5.45 -9.82
C VAL A 66 -4.07 -4.94 -8.39
N PRO A 67 -5.09 -4.28 -7.82
CA PRO A 67 -5.08 -3.94 -6.41
C PRO A 67 -5.34 -5.22 -5.60
N ILE A 68 -4.42 -5.54 -4.69
CA ILE A 68 -4.55 -6.68 -3.79
C ILE A 68 -4.92 -6.16 -2.40
N VAL A 69 -5.98 -6.73 -1.84
CA VAL A 69 -6.34 -6.60 -0.43
C VAL A 69 -6.01 -7.93 0.25
N GLY A 70 -5.15 -7.88 1.25
CA GLY A 70 -4.63 -9.05 1.95
C GLY A 70 -4.23 -8.67 3.36
N TYR A 71 -3.12 -9.25 3.83
CA TYR A 71 -2.63 -9.12 5.18
C TYR A 71 -1.12 -8.93 5.21
N VAL A 72 -0.65 -8.14 6.17
CA VAL A 72 0.77 -8.01 6.50
C VAL A 72 1.05 -8.38 7.94
N ASN A 73 2.25 -8.87 8.18
CA ASN A 73 2.77 -9.20 9.50
C ASN A 73 4.19 -8.66 9.62
N ASP A 74 4.54 -8.07 10.76
CA ASP A 74 5.85 -7.45 10.96
C ASP A 74 6.91 -8.45 11.48
N GLY A 75 6.54 -9.73 11.64
CA GLY A 75 7.42 -10.79 12.12
C GLY A 75 7.65 -10.80 13.62
N THR A 76 6.99 -9.93 14.39
CA THR A 76 7.15 -9.86 15.86
C THR A 76 6.17 -10.76 16.61
N ASP A 77 4.99 -11.01 16.05
CA ASP A 77 3.97 -11.92 16.57
C ASP A 77 3.13 -12.55 15.44
N ASP A 78 2.02 -13.20 15.79
CA ASP A 78 1.09 -13.81 14.83
C ASP A 78 -0.03 -12.85 14.37
N ILE A 79 -0.03 -11.58 14.79
CA ILE A 79 -1.06 -10.61 14.39
C ILE A 79 -0.88 -10.27 12.90
N MET A 80 -1.97 -10.43 12.16
CA MET A 80 -2.02 -10.11 10.74
C MET A 80 -2.91 -8.90 10.52
N ILE A 81 -2.32 -7.82 10.02
CA ILE A 81 -3.00 -6.54 9.80
C ILE A 81 -3.53 -6.53 8.38
N SER A 82 -4.81 -6.23 8.21
CA SER A 82 -5.39 -6.05 6.88
C SER A 82 -4.69 -4.90 6.14
N HIS A 83 -4.30 -5.15 4.90
CA HIS A 83 -3.46 -4.23 4.14
C HIS A 83 -3.67 -4.36 2.64
N ALA A 84 -3.27 -3.35 1.88
CA ALA A 84 -3.32 -3.40 0.42
C ALA A 84 -1.99 -3.04 -0.23
N TRP A 85 -1.73 -3.67 -1.37
CA TRP A 85 -0.62 -3.33 -2.27
C TRP A 85 -1.09 -3.43 -3.73
N LEU A 86 -0.34 -2.82 -4.63
CA LEU A 86 -0.60 -2.88 -6.07
C LEU A 86 0.31 -3.93 -6.72
N GLU A 87 -0.21 -4.71 -7.67
CA GLU A 87 0.59 -5.61 -8.51
C GLU A 87 0.56 -5.17 -9.98
N TYR A 88 1.74 -5.16 -10.60
CA TYR A 88 1.92 -5.00 -12.05
C TYR A 88 2.90 -6.08 -12.52
N GLU A 89 2.50 -6.90 -13.50
CA GLU A 89 3.28 -8.07 -13.96
C GLU A 89 3.72 -9.01 -12.81
N GLY A 90 2.88 -9.18 -11.79
CA GLY A 90 3.18 -9.99 -10.61
C GLY A 90 4.18 -9.37 -9.63
N LYS A 91 4.63 -8.12 -9.86
CA LYS A 91 5.55 -7.40 -8.98
C LYS A 91 4.81 -6.45 -8.06
N LYS A 92 5.19 -6.42 -6.79
CA LYS A 92 4.51 -5.64 -5.74
C LYS A 92 4.94 -4.17 -5.69
N THR A 93 3.99 -3.27 -5.50
CA THR A 93 4.22 -1.88 -5.12
C THR A 93 3.42 -1.55 -3.87
N ASP A 94 4.11 -1.12 -2.81
CA ASP A 94 3.52 -0.62 -1.58
C ASP A 94 4.28 0.62 -1.10
N VAL A 95 3.54 1.72 -1.03
CA VAL A 95 4.03 3.03 -0.61
C VAL A 95 3.51 3.47 0.75
N SER A 96 2.59 2.69 1.32
CA SER A 96 1.76 3.10 2.46
C SER A 96 2.32 2.68 3.81
N LEU A 97 3.13 1.61 3.87
CA LEU A 97 3.81 1.21 5.11
C LEU A 97 5.02 2.08 5.46
N ALA A 98 5.57 2.81 4.50
CA ALA A 98 6.78 3.61 4.68
C ALA A 98 6.60 4.84 5.61
N VAL A 99 5.36 5.13 6.03
CA VAL A 99 5.00 6.15 7.02
C VAL A 99 3.99 5.57 8.01
N THR A 100 4.25 5.73 9.30
CA THR A 100 3.42 5.20 10.40
C THR A 100 3.14 6.29 11.44
N ALA A 101 1.96 6.27 12.05
CA ALA A 101 1.57 7.24 13.08
C ALA A 101 2.21 6.92 14.45
N ARG A 102 2.50 5.64 14.70
CA ARG A 102 2.99 5.11 15.96
C ARG A 102 4.17 4.17 15.72
N PRO A 103 5.36 4.70 15.38
CA PRO A 103 6.53 3.88 15.07
C PRO A 103 7.01 3.03 16.27
N ASP A 104 6.60 3.40 17.49
CA ASP A 104 6.82 2.64 18.72
C ASP A 104 5.98 1.36 18.81
N VAL A 105 4.85 1.30 18.08
CA VAL A 105 3.91 0.17 18.07
C VAL A 105 3.93 -0.58 16.75
N SER A 106 4.02 0.16 15.63
CA SER A 106 4.03 -0.39 14.28
C SER A 106 5.15 0.29 13.50
N PRO A 107 6.32 -0.37 13.32
CA PRO A 107 7.49 0.26 12.74
C PRO A 107 7.24 0.66 11.28
N ALA A 108 7.88 1.73 10.83
CA ALA A 108 7.76 2.15 9.42
C ALA A 108 8.36 1.07 8.51
N GLY A 109 7.59 0.61 7.54
CA GLY A 109 7.97 -0.44 6.61
C GLY A 109 8.88 0.01 5.48
N GLU A 110 9.32 -0.95 4.67
CA GLU A 110 10.01 -0.70 3.41
C GLU A 110 9.10 0.04 2.40
N LEU A 111 9.67 0.99 1.64
CA LEU A 111 9.02 1.51 0.43
C LEU A 111 9.35 0.56 -0.72
N ILE A 112 8.34 -0.15 -1.21
CA ILE A 112 8.49 -1.17 -2.24
C ILE A 112 7.83 -0.68 -3.53
N ILE A 113 8.56 -0.70 -4.64
CA ILE A 113 8.03 -0.39 -5.97
C ILE A 113 8.50 -1.49 -6.92
N LEU A 114 7.57 -2.21 -7.54
CA LEU A 114 7.83 -3.35 -8.42
C LEU A 114 8.86 -4.35 -7.83
N ASP A 115 8.58 -4.83 -6.61
CA ASP A 115 9.41 -5.68 -5.73
C ASP A 115 10.78 -5.13 -5.33
N ARG A 116 11.13 -3.92 -5.77
CA ARG A 116 12.34 -3.25 -5.35
C ARG A 116 12.10 -2.44 -4.08
N VAL A 117 12.90 -2.71 -3.05
CA VAL A 117 13.02 -1.82 -1.90
C VAL A 117 13.76 -0.56 -2.33
N VAL A 118 13.02 0.53 -2.59
CA VAL A 118 13.58 1.83 -3.00
C VAL A 118 13.97 2.69 -1.80
N LYS A 119 13.35 2.47 -0.64
CA LYS A 119 13.75 3.03 0.65
C LYS A 119 13.63 1.96 1.73
N GLY A 120 14.70 1.76 2.49
CA GLY A 120 14.73 0.80 3.59
C GLY A 120 13.75 1.17 4.71
N GLY A 121 13.33 0.14 5.44
CA GLY A 121 12.44 0.21 6.59
C GLY A 121 12.33 -1.16 7.23
N HIS A 122 11.38 -1.33 8.13
CA HIS A 122 11.07 -2.63 8.72
C HIS A 122 10.49 -3.57 7.67
N LYS A 123 10.93 -4.83 7.70
CA LYS A 123 10.46 -5.82 6.74
C LYS A 123 9.12 -6.41 7.21
N TYR A 124 8.12 -6.31 6.35
CA TYR A 124 6.83 -6.96 6.53
C TYR A 124 6.71 -8.19 5.63
N PHE A 125 6.00 -9.21 6.14
CA PHE A 125 5.59 -10.39 5.40
C PHE A 125 4.18 -10.18 4.85
N TYR A 126 3.97 -10.53 3.59
CA TYR A 126 2.72 -10.28 2.85
C TYR A 126 2.00 -11.59 2.58
N HIS A 127 0.70 -11.60 2.83
CA HIS A 127 -0.14 -12.78 2.69
C HIS A 127 -1.46 -12.40 2.03
N ARG A 128 -1.89 -13.16 1.02
CA ARG A 128 -3.22 -12.95 0.40
C ARG A 128 -4.34 -13.40 1.33
N GLU A 129 -4.06 -14.42 2.13
CA GLU A 129 -5.00 -15.00 3.10
C GLU A 129 -4.38 -14.98 4.49
N MET A 130 -5.24 -14.93 5.50
CA MET A 130 -4.79 -15.03 6.89
C MET A 130 -4.23 -16.44 7.15
N THR A 131 -3.10 -16.51 7.82
CA THR A 131 -2.53 -17.79 8.26
C THR A 131 -3.35 -18.39 9.40
N THR A 132 -3.21 -19.70 9.63
CA THR A 132 -3.84 -20.38 10.78
C THR A 132 -3.47 -19.73 12.11
N ALA A 133 -2.21 -19.30 12.27
CA ALA A 133 -1.75 -18.62 13.48
C ALA A 133 -2.44 -17.26 13.66
N GLY A 134 -2.58 -16.48 12.58
CA GLY A 134 -3.32 -15.22 12.60
C GLY A 134 -4.80 -15.38 12.95
N LEU A 135 -5.46 -16.42 12.42
CA LEU A 135 -6.85 -16.73 12.77
C LEU A 135 -7.02 -17.06 14.26
N LEU A 136 -6.11 -17.86 14.81
CA LEU A 136 -6.09 -18.15 16.25
C LEU A 136 -5.85 -16.89 17.09
N GLN A 137 -4.99 -16.00 16.62
CA GLN A 137 -4.71 -14.74 17.30
C GLN A 137 -5.95 -13.82 17.31
N LEU A 138 -6.67 -13.69 16.19
CA LEU A 138 -7.95 -12.98 16.16
C LEU A 138 -8.99 -13.60 17.11
N GLN A 139 -9.05 -14.93 17.21
CA GLN A 139 -9.93 -15.60 18.16
C GLN A 139 -9.57 -15.25 19.61
N LYS A 140 -8.28 -15.22 19.96
CA LYS A 140 -7.82 -14.77 21.29
C LYS A 140 -8.20 -13.32 21.55
N MET A 141 -8.03 -12.42 20.58
CA MET A 141 -8.43 -11.01 20.71
C MET A 141 -9.94 -10.87 20.99
N ARG A 142 -10.78 -11.63 20.27
CA ARG A 142 -12.23 -11.69 20.54
C ARG A 142 -12.53 -12.13 21.98
N MET A 143 -11.90 -13.20 22.44
CA MET A 143 -12.08 -13.73 23.80
C MET A 143 -11.57 -12.76 24.89
N ASN A 144 -10.60 -11.91 24.57
CA ASN A 144 -10.02 -10.92 25.48
C ASN A 144 -10.70 -9.54 25.41
N GLY A 145 -11.96 -9.49 24.94
CA GLY A 145 -12.78 -8.28 24.96
C GLY A 145 -12.58 -7.32 23.78
N GLN A 146 -11.80 -7.71 22.76
CA GLN A 146 -11.59 -6.89 21.55
C GLN A 146 -12.51 -7.30 20.39
N GLN A 147 -13.63 -7.95 20.68
CA GLN A 147 -14.54 -8.49 19.65
C GLN A 147 -14.99 -7.43 18.65
N ALA A 148 -15.50 -6.29 19.12
CA ALA A 148 -16.01 -5.24 18.24
C ALA A 148 -14.93 -4.68 17.29
N LEU A 149 -13.68 -4.56 17.78
CA LEU A 149 -12.55 -4.12 16.96
C LEU A 149 -12.23 -5.14 15.87
N VAL A 150 -12.14 -6.43 16.24
CA VAL A 150 -11.84 -7.51 15.30
C VAL A 150 -12.93 -7.59 14.23
N ASP A 151 -14.19 -7.59 14.64
CA ASP A 151 -15.31 -7.73 13.71
C ASP A 151 -15.41 -6.54 12.76
N HIS A 152 -15.21 -5.31 13.26
CA HIS A 152 -15.15 -4.12 12.41
C HIS A 152 -14.00 -4.20 11.38
N LYS A 153 -12.81 -4.65 11.79
CA LYS A 153 -11.66 -4.77 10.87
C LYS A 153 -11.84 -5.87 9.83
N MET A 154 -12.50 -6.98 10.19
CA MET A 154 -12.83 -8.04 9.25
C MET A 154 -13.92 -7.62 8.25
N GLU A 155 -14.91 -6.83 8.71
CA GLU A 155 -15.93 -6.23 7.83
C GLU A 155 -15.30 -5.24 6.85
N GLU A 156 -14.44 -4.34 7.36
CA GLU A 156 -13.68 -3.39 6.54
C GLU A 156 -12.83 -4.12 5.48
N HIS A 157 -12.07 -5.14 5.88
CA HIS A 157 -11.28 -5.96 4.94
C HIS A 157 -12.17 -6.57 3.86
N SER A 158 -13.27 -7.22 4.24
CA SER A 158 -14.18 -7.88 3.31
C SER A 158 -14.78 -6.88 2.32
N LEU A 159 -15.17 -5.70 2.80
CA LEU A 159 -15.68 -4.62 1.97
C LEU A 159 -14.62 -4.14 0.97
N MET A 160 -13.38 -3.91 1.42
CA MET A 160 -12.29 -3.47 0.53
C MET A 160 -11.93 -4.53 -0.51
N THR A 161 -11.90 -5.81 -0.13
CA THR A 161 -11.65 -6.93 -1.05
C THR A 161 -12.74 -7.02 -2.13
N ALA A 162 -14.00 -6.81 -1.77
CA ALA A 162 -15.08 -6.75 -2.77
C ALA A 162 -14.86 -5.58 -3.74
N ARG A 163 -14.49 -4.40 -3.23
CA ARG A 163 -14.23 -3.20 -4.05
C ARG A 163 -13.03 -3.37 -4.97
N SER A 164 -11.97 -4.05 -4.53
CA SER A 164 -10.73 -4.18 -5.33
C SER A 164 -10.92 -4.92 -6.66
N THR A 165 -12.08 -5.53 -6.87
CA THR A 165 -12.43 -6.23 -8.12
C THR A 165 -13.37 -5.44 -9.04
N GLN A 166 -13.83 -4.25 -8.63
CA GLN A 166 -14.88 -3.47 -9.31
C GLN A 166 -14.48 -1.98 -9.39
N THR A 167 -14.06 -1.52 -10.58
CA THR A 167 -13.62 -0.14 -10.84
C THR A 167 -14.62 0.91 -10.35
N GLU A 168 -15.90 0.73 -10.62
CA GLU A 168 -16.96 1.67 -10.23
C GLU A 168 -17.05 1.85 -8.70
N LEU A 169 -16.81 0.78 -7.94
CA LEU A 169 -16.80 0.83 -6.49
C LEU A 169 -15.51 1.45 -5.95
N ILE A 170 -14.38 1.25 -6.64
CA ILE A 170 -13.12 1.91 -6.30
C ILE A 170 -13.29 3.42 -6.46
N ARG A 171 -13.82 3.88 -7.60
CA ARG A 171 -13.97 5.31 -7.85
C ARG A 171 -14.92 5.97 -6.87
N SER A 172 -16.09 5.36 -6.61
CA SER A 172 -17.03 5.85 -5.60
C SER A 172 -16.41 5.93 -4.21
N TYR A 173 -15.52 5.00 -3.85
CA TYR A 173 -14.82 5.04 -2.57
C TYR A 173 -13.81 6.20 -2.50
N LEU A 174 -13.02 6.41 -3.55
CA LEU A 174 -12.04 7.50 -3.59
C LEU A 174 -12.71 8.87 -3.56
N ASP A 175 -13.77 9.07 -4.35
CA ASP A 175 -14.48 10.35 -4.43
C ASP A 175 -15.34 10.62 -3.19
N GLY A 176 -15.71 9.58 -2.43
CA GLY A 176 -16.44 9.66 -1.17
C GLY A 176 -15.56 9.85 0.08
N GLU A 177 -14.24 10.06 -0.06
CA GLU A 177 -13.34 10.17 1.09
C GLU A 177 -13.69 11.40 1.97
N PRO A 178 -13.99 11.22 3.27
CA PRO A 178 -14.61 12.26 4.11
C PRO A 178 -13.70 13.44 4.44
N ASN A 179 -12.38 13.25 4.42
CA ASN A 179 -11.40 14.33 4.63
C ASN A 179 -11.14 15.12 3.34
N GLY A 180 -11.88 14.81 2.27
CA GLY A 180 -11.76 15.44 0.98
C GLY A 180 -10.44 15.09 0.31
N LEU A 181 -9.85 13.92 0.56
CA LEU A 181 -8.72 13.37 -0.17
C LEU A 181 -9.22 12.59 -1.38
N THR A 182 -10.06 13.24 -2.19
CA THR A 182 -10.68 12.64 -3.38
C THR A 182 -9.64 12.34 -4.45
N TYR A 183 -9.94 11.45 -5.40
CA TYR A 183 -9.04 11.11 -6.51
C TYR A 183 -8.47 12.36 -7.20
N GLU A 184 -9.33 13.29 -7.64
CA GLU A 184 -8.87 14.45 -8.43
C GLU A 184 -7.92 15.37 -7.64
N LYS A 185 -8.13 15.47 -6.33
CA LYS A 185 -7.23 16.25 -5.47
C LYS A 185 -5.87 15.60 -5.35
N ILE A 186 -5.81 14.27 -5.25
CA ILE A 186 -4.52 13.57 -5.21
C ILE A 186 -3.83 13.67 -6.57
N VAL A 187 -4.56 13.56 -7.70
CA VAL A 187 -4.00 13.79 -9.05
C VAL A 187 -3.30 15.14 -9.13
N VAL A 188 -3.99 16.23 -8.77
CA VAL A 188 -3.42 17.58 -8.79
C VAL A 188 -2.12 17.65 -7.98
N LEU A 189 -2.05 16.97 -6.84
CA LEU A 189 -0.88 16.99 -5.96
C LEU A 189 0.31 16.21 -6.50
N ILE A 190 0.08 15.12 -7.24
CA ILE A 190 1.17 14.30 -7.77
C ILE A 190 1.65 14.76 -9.15
N GLU A 191 0.79 15.46 -9.90
CA GLU A 191 1.11 16.03 -11.21
C GLU A 191 1.70 17.46 -11.14
N SER A 192 1.44 18.22 -10.07
CA SER A 192 2.08 19.53 -9.83
C SER A 192 3.57 19.42 -9.56
#